data_AF-A0AA36CFU8-F1
#
_entry.id   AF-A0AA36CFU8-F1
#
_cell.length_a   1.000
_cell.length_b   1.000
_cell.length_c   1.000
_cell.angle_alpha   90.00
_cell.angle_beta   90.00
_cell.angle_gamma   90.00
#
_symmetry.space_group_name_H-M   'P 1'
#
loop_
_entity.id
_entity.type
_entity.pdbx_description
1 polymer ?
#
loop_
_entity_poly.entity_id
_entity_poly.type
_entity_poly.pdbx_seq_one_letter_code
_entity_poly.pdbx_strand_id
1 'polypeptide(L)'
;MLTNAELHAHLKAIDPESAALVHPNNRYRVLRAIQIFEKTGKRKSEHRANQKPHRSWVKSRLMQRREGKELPSIIPIDTSNPNDYIAKALEKLSDWQRGVNFYPEKVAELDADDYYGAANRQHYCELCGIMVQSDASYQKHLEGKKHKAMKKRSVKPEAPSD
;
A
#
# COMPACT_ATOMS: atom_id res chain seq x y z
N MET A 1 13.47 -28.66 -4.35
CA MET A 1 12.57 -27.49 -4.16
C MET A 1 13.20 -26.30 -4.85
N LEU A 2 12.44 -25.50 -5.60
CA LEU A 2 12.99 -24.28 -6.22
C LEU A 2 13.41 -23.26 -5.17
N THR A 3 14.57 -22.63 -5.40
CA THR A 3 15.11 -21.53 -4.61
C THR A 3 14.25 -20.26 -4.75
N ASN A 4 14.45 -19.29 -3.86
CA ASN A 4 13.71 -18.01 -3.93
C ASN A 4 14.03 -17.23 -5.21
N ALA A 5 15.28 -17.29 -5.69
CA ALA A 5 15.71 -16.63 -6.91
C ALA A 5 15.07 -17.29 -8.15
N GLU A 6 15.09 -18.62 -8.24
CA GLU A 6 14.45 -19.36 -9.34
C GLU A 6 12.93 -19.11 -9.37
N LEU A 7 12.29 -19.09 -8.21
CA LEU A 7 10.86 -18.81 -8.12
C LEU A 7 10.53 -17.38 -8.56
N HIS A 8 11.35 -16.40 -8.19
CA HIS A 8 11.16 -15.02 -8.61
C HIS A 8 11.43 -14.85 -10.11
N ALA A 9 12.42 -15.55 -10.66
CA ALA A 9 12.67 -15.59 -12.10
C ALA A 9 11.47 -16.19 -12.87
N HIS A 10 10.86 -17.24 -12.34
CA HIS A 10 9.63 -17.81 -12.91
C HIS A 10 8.46 -16.81 -12.88
N LEU A 11 8.27 -16.09 -11.76
CA LEU A 11 7.29 -15.00 -11.70
C LEU A 11 7.60 -13.89 -12.70
N LYS A 12 8.87 -13.52 -12.87
CA LYS A 12 9.29 -12.47 -13.82
C LYS A 12 8.98 -12.82 -15.27
N ALA A 13 9.05 -14.09 -15.64
CA ALA A 13 8.66 -14.57 -16.97
C ALA A 13 7.14 -14.47 -17.20
N ILE A 14 6.32 -14.68 -16.17
CA ILE A 14 4.85 -14.67 -16.25
C ILE A 14 4.27 -13.25 -16.11
N ASP A 15 4.69 -12.54 -15.07
CA ASP A 15 4.15 -11.25 -14.65
C ASP A 15 5.28 -10.34 -14.16
N PRO A 16 6.01 -9.67 -15.08
CA PRO A 16 7.15 -8.82 -14.74
C PRO A 16 6.77 -7.63 -13.86
N GLU A 17 5.53 -7.14 -13.98
CA GLU A 17 5.02 -6.03 -13.17
C GLU A 17 4.84 -6.47 -11.70
N SER A 18 4.23 -7.63 -11.46
CA SER A 18 4.17 -8.19 -10.09
C SER A 18 5.56 -8.54 -9.55
N ALA A 19 6.47 -9.01 -10.40
CA ALA A 19 7.84 -9.33 -10.00
C ALA A 19 8.64 -8.10 -9.58
N ALA A 20 8.43 -6.95 -10.24
CA ALA A 20 9.05 -5.68 -9.86
C ALA A 20 8.58 -5.19 -8.48
N LEU A 21 7.32 -5.46 -8.12
CA LEU A 21 6.74 -5.03 -6.84
C LEU A 21 7.04 -5.98 -5.67
N VAL A 22 7.41 -7.23 -5.93
CA VAL A 22 7.58 -8.26 -4.90
C VAL A 22 9.05 -8.65 -4.81
N HIS A 23 9.64 -8.48 -3.63
CA HIS A 23 11.03 -8.88 -3.40
C HIS A 23 11.20 -10.42 -3.48
N PRO A 24 12.29 -10.96 -4.07
CA PRO A 24 12.50 -12.40 -4.25
C PRO A 24 12.36 -13.24 -2.98
N ASN A 25 12.83 -12.72 -1.84
CA ASN A 25 12.71 -13.39 -0.54
C ASN A 25 11.27 -13.45 0.01
N ASN A 26 10.29 -12.77 -0.61
CA ASN A 26 8.88 -12.92 -0.26
C ASN A 26 8.28 -14.15 -0.93
N ARG A 27 8.77 -15.34 -0.56
CA ARG A 27 8.36 -16.61 -1.19
C ARG A 27 6.84 -16.76 -1.26
N TYR A 28 6.11 -16.37 -0.22
CA TYR A 28 4.65 -16.42 -0.19
C TYR A 28 4.00 -15.56 -1.27
N ARG A 29 4.37 -14.27 -1.40
CA ARG A 29 3.78 -13.38 -2.41
C ARG A 29 4.17 -13.80 -3.84
N VAL A 30 5.38 -14.32 -4.03
CA VAL A 30 5.84 -14.84 -5.32
C VAL A 30 5.02 -16.08 -5.71
N LEU A 31 4.94 -17.09 -4.84
CA LEU A 31 4.12 -18.28 -5.05
C LEU A 31 2.66 -17.92 -5.31
N ARG A 32 2.10 -16.97 -4.56
CA ARG A 32 0.72 -16.55 -4.72
C ARG A 32 0.46 -15.93 -6.10
N ALA A 33 1.39 -15.15 -6.60
CA ALA A 33 1.25 -14.54 -7.92
C ALA A 33 1.30 -15.58 -9.05
N ILE A 34 2.24 -16.53 -8.97
CA ILE A 34 2.34 -17.67 -9.90
C ILE A 34 1.07 -18.50 -9.85
N GLN A 35 0.61 -18.88 -8.66
CA GLN A 35 -0.60 -19.67 -8.47
C GLN A 35 -1.87 -19.00 -9.04
N ILE A 36 -1.98 -17.67 -8.95
CA ILE A 36 -3.10 -16.93 -9.54
C ILE A 36 -3.09 -17.08 -11.07
N PHE A 37 -1.92 -16.96 -11.69
CA PHE A 37 -1.79 -17.14 -13.13
C PHE A 37 -2.10 -18.59 -13.56
N GLU A 38 -1.53 -19.58 -12.88
CA GLU A 38 -1.80 -21.00 -13.18
C GLU A 38 -3.28 -21.36 -13.06
N LYS A 39 -3.98 -20.83 -12.04
CA LYS A 39 -5.39 -21.14 -11.80
C LYS A 39 -6.36 -20.35 -12.69
N THR A 40 -6.03 -19.11 -13.03
CA THR A 40 -6.99 -18.19 -13.69
C THR A 40 -6.61 -17.84 -15.13
N GLY A 41 -5.39 -18.16 -15.57
CA GLY A 41 -4.79 -17.72 -16.83
C GLY A 41 -4.47 -16.22 -16.87
N LYS A 42 -4.84 -15.46 -15.85
CA LYS A 42 -4.70 -14.00 -15.77
C LYS A 42 -3.60 -13.61 -14.80
N ARG A 43 -2.83 -12.59 -15.18
CA ARG A 43 -1.71 -12.10 -14.36
C ARG A 43 -2.23 -11.38 -13.13
N LYS A 44 -1.46 -11.41 -12.04
CA LYS A 44 -1.86 -10.73 -10.80
C LYS A 44 -1.87 -9.20 -10.98
N SER A 45 -0.95 -8.67 -11.78
CA SER A 45 -0.96 -7.27 -12.22
C SER A 45 -2.23 -6.91 -12.97
N GLU A 46 -2.67 -7.77 -13.90
CA GLU A 46 -3.92 -7.58 -14.65
C GLU A 46 -5.16 -7.58 -13.75
N HIS A 47 -5.25 -8.52 -12.80
CA HIS A 47 -6.30 -8.50 -11.78
C HIS A 47 -6.29 -7.20 -10.98
N ARG A 48 -5.10 -6.67 -10.66
CA ARG A 48 -4.94 -5.40 -9.92
C ARG A 48 -5.35 -4.19 -10.76
N ALA A 49 -4.97 -4.14 -12.03
CA ALA A 49 -5.37 -3.08 -12.96
C ALA A 49 -6.89 -3.06 -13.18
N ASN A 50 -7.51 -4.24 -13.20
CA ASN A 50 -8.96 -4.39 -13.35
C ASN A 50 -9.73 -4.12 -12.04
N GLN A 51 -9.05 -4.17 -10.88
CA GLN A 51 -9.64 -3.72 -9.63
C GLN A 51 -9.73 -2.20 -9.64
N LYS A 52 -10.90 -1.67 -10.00
CA LYS A 52 -11.22 -0.26 -9.76
C LYS A 52 -11.09 0.00 -8.26
N PRO A 53 -10.27 0.98 -7.84
CA PRO A 53 -10.23 1.40 -6.45
C PRO A 53 -11.66 1.61 -5.97
N HIS A 54 -12.04 1.04 -4.82
CA HIS A 54 -13.36 1.32 -4.22
C HIS A 54 -13.62 2.84 -4.17
N ARG A 55 -12.56 3.62 -3.93
CA ARG A 55 -12.53 5.08 -3.97
C ARG A 55 -12.88 5.67 -5.35
N SER A 56 -12.46 5.05 -6.46
CA SER A 56 -12.82 5.43 -7.84
C SER A 56 -14.30 5.17 -8.13
N TRP A 57 -14.85 4.03 -7.67
CA TRP A 57 -16.29 3.76 -7.78
C TRP A 57 -17.12 4.78 -6.98
N VAL A 58 -16.72 5.07 -5.73
CA VAL A 58 -17.36 6.09 -4.90
C VAL A 58 -17.31 7.46 -5.60
N LYS A 59 -16.14 7.88 -6.09
CA LYS A 59 -15.98 9.13 -6.86
C LYS A 59 -16.90 9.16 -8.10
N SER A 60 -16.86 8.13 -8.95
CA SER A 60 -17.54 8.17 -10.25
C SER A 60 -19.03 7.82 -10.22
N ARG A 61 -19.51 7.04 -9.26
CA ARG A 61 -20.92 6.60 -9.20
C ARG A 61 -21.73 7.32 -8.13
N LEU A 62 -21.09 7.65 -7.01
CA LEU A 62 -21.75 8.22 -5.83
C LEU A 62 -21.53 9.73 -5.71
N MET A 63 -20.41 10.27 -6.21
CA MET A 63 -20.08 11.71 -6.11
C MET A 63 -20.22 12.50 -7.43
N GLN A 64 -20.25 11.85 -8.60
CA GLN A 64 -20.47 12.55 -9.89
C GLN A 64 -21.95 12.91 -10.06
N ARG A 65 -22.25 14.21 -10.21
CA ARG A 65 -23.58 14.67 -10.65
C ARG A 65 -23.80 14.22 -12.09
N ARG A 66 -24.97 13.64 -12.36
CA ARG A 66 -25.52 13.47 -13.70
C ARG A 66 -26.80 14.28 -13.75
N GLU A 67 -27.12 14.82 -14.92
CA GLU A 67 -28.37 15.55 -15.12
C GLU A 67 -29.55 14.65 -14.71
N GLY A 68 -30.39 15.13 -13.80
CA GLY A 68 -31.52 14.37 -13.23
C GLY A 68 -31.20 13.41 -12.06
N LYS A 69 -29.95 13.37 -11.55
CA LYS A 69 -29.60 12.52 -10.40
C LYS A 69 -29.22 13.34 -9.17
N GLU A 70 -30.06 13.29 -8.13
CA GLU A 70 -29.72 13.84 -6.81
C GLU A 70 -28.58 13.06 -6.18
N LEU A 71 -27.59 13.79 -5.65
CA LEU A 71 -26.51 13.18 -4.88
C LEU A 71 -26.99 12.94 -3.45
N PRO A 72 -26.58 11.84 -2.82
CA PRO A 72 -26.70 11.71 -1.37
C PRO A 72 -25.79 12.74 -0.67
N SER A 73 -26.26 13.29 0.46
CA SER A 73 -25.45 14.17 1.31
C SER A 73 -24.34 13.36 1.97
N ILE A 74 -23.15 13.35 1.36
CA ILE A 74 -21.99 12.59 1.81
C ILE A 74 -20.88 13.54 2.23
N ILE A 75 -20.30 13.28 3.40
CA ILE A 75 -19.21 14.07 3.96
C ILE A 75 -17.97 13.18 4.06
N PRO A 76 -16.85 13.51 3.39
CA PRO A 76 -15.60 12.80 3.64
C PRO A 76 -15.09 13.14 5.04
N ILE A 77 -14.71 12.11 5.79
CA ILE A 77 -13.98 12.25 7.06
C ILE A 77 -12.54 11.86 6.77
N ASP A 78 -11.61 12.78 7.06
CA ASP A 78 -10.20 12.46 7.00
C ASP A 78 -9.82 11.54 8.17
N THR A 79 -9.38 10.33 7.84
CA THR A 79 -8.94 9.30 8.79
C THR A 79 -7.43 9.17 8.87
N SER A 80 -6.67 10.16 8.38
CA SER A 80 -5.20 10.11 8.37
C SER A 80 -4.60 9.98 9.77
N ASN A 81 -5.30 10.49 10.80
CA ASN A 81 -4.91 10.39 12.19
C ASN A 81 -5.93 9.57 13.01
N PRO A 82 -5.54 8.40 13.56
CA PRO A 82 -6.41 7.55 14.37
C PRO A 82 -6.96 8.20 15.65
N ASN A 83 -6.33 9.27 16.15
CA ASN A 83 -6.69 9.87 17.43
C ASN A 83 -7.71 11.01 17.31
N ASP A 84 -7.96 11.56 16.12
CA ASP A 84 -8.78 12.77 15.96
C ASP A 84 -10.01 12.57 15.05
N TYR A 85 -10.06 11.50 14.24
CA TYR A 85 -11.11 11.33 13.23
C TYR A 85 -12.52 11.23 13.83
N ILE A 86 -12.64 10.68 15.05
CA ILE A 86 -13.92 10.58 15.77
C ILE A 86 -14.41 11.97 16.16
N ALA A 87 -13.54 12.82 16.72
CA ALA A 87 -13.90 14.19 17.10
C ALA A 87 -14.32 15.01 15.87
N LYS A 88 -13.57 14.90 14.77
CA LYS A 88 -13.90 15.52 13.48
C LYS A 88 -15.25 15.03 12.92
N ALA A 89 -15.57 13.75 13.11
CA ALA A 89 -16.85 13.18 12.69
C ALA A 89 -18.03 13.74 13.51
N LEU A 90 -17.87 13.84 14.83
CA LEU A 90 -18.89 14.38 15.74
C LEU A 90 -19.17 15.86 15.47
N GLU A 91 -18.16 16.65 15.16
CA GLU A 91 -18.31 18.04 14.75
C GLU A 91 -19.19 18.15 13.49
N LYS A 92 -18.87 17.38 12.45
CA LYS A 92 -19.65 17.32 11.21
C LYS A 92 -21.10 16.87 11.43
N LEU A 93 -21.32 15.92 12.34
CA LEU A 93 -22.68 15.51 12.72
C LEU A 93 -23.44 16.63 13.43
N SER A 94 -22.77 17.39 14.30
CA SER A 94 -23.38 18.53 15.00
C SER A 94 -23.80 19.62 14.00
N ASP A 95 -22.97 19.87 13.00
CA ASP A 95 -23.28 20.81 11.92
C ASP A 95 -24.45 20.33 11.06
N TRP A 96 -24.52 19.03 10.77
CA TRP A 96 -25.69 18.43 10.09
C TRP A 96 -26.98 18.63 10.89
N GLN A 97 -26.95 18.39 12.20
CA GLN A 97 -28.10 18.62 13.08
C GLN A 97 -28.56 20.08 13.09
N ARG A 98 -27.64 21.03 12.83
CA ARG A 98 -27.94 22.47 12.70
C ARG A 98 -28.45 22.86 11.30
N GLY A 99 -28.59 21.91 10.38
CA GLY A 99 -29.07 22.15 9.02
C GLY A 99 -27.97 22.60 8.04
N VAL A 100 -26.69 22.45 8.39
CA VAL A 100 -25.60 22.70 7.46
C VAL A 100 -25.67 21.67 6.33
N ASN A 101 -25.63 22.16 5.10
CA ASN A 101 -25.62 21.32 3.91
C ASN A 101 -24.19 21.00 3.48
N PHE A 102 -23.91 19.72 3.23
CA PHE A 102 -22.58 19.24 2.85
C PHE A 102 -22.46 18.86 1.37
N TYR A 103 -23.39 19.32 0.53
CA TYR A 103 -23.19 19.21 -0.91
C TYR A 103 -21.95 20.00 -1.32
N PRO A 104 -20.89 19.34 -1.83
CA PRO A 104 -19.78 20.09 -2.38
C PRO A 104 -20.27 20.87 -3.61
N GLU A 105 -19.99 22.17 -3.64
CA GLU A 105 -20.26 23.04 -4.80
C GLU A 105 -19.45 22.59 -6.02
N LYS A 106 -18.24 22.06 -5.80
CA LYS A 106 -17.38 21.46 -6.81
C LYS A 106 -16.75 20.19 -6.25
N VAL A 107 -16.82 19.10 -7.01
CA VAL A 107 -16.03 17.89 -6.70
C VAL A 107 -14.59 18.28 -6.98
N ALA A 108 -13.79 18.50 -5.93
CA ALA A 108 -12.37 18.73 -6.10
C ALA A 108 -11.79 17.59 -6.95
N GLU A 109 -10.98 17.95 -7.95
CA GLU A 109 -10.16 17.01 -8.71
C GLU A 109 -9.24 16.32 -7.71
N LEU A 110 -9.71 15.19 -7.17
CA LEU A 110 -8.94 14.37 -6.27
C LEU A 110 -7.97 13.62 -7.18
N ASP A 111 -6.78 14.20 -7.29
CA ASP A 111 -5.63 13.65 -8.00
C ASP A 111 -5.55 12.15 -7.77
N ALA A 112 -5.16 11.44 -8.83
CA ALA A 112 -4.98 10.00 -8.83
C ALA A 112 -3.73 9.63 -8.02
N ASP A 113 -3.66 10.08 -6.78
CA ASP A 113 -2.51 9.91 -5.94
C ASP A 113 -2.32 8.44 -5.63
N ASP A 114 -1.05 8.09 -5.69
CA ASP A 114 -0.36 6.80 -5.57
C ASP A 114 -0.69 5.94 -4.33
N TYR A 115 -1.86 6.10 -3.71
CA TYR A 115 -2.28 5.50 -2.46
C TYR A 115 -1.96 3.99 -2.37
N TYR A 116 -2.12 3.25 -3.46
CA TYR A 116 -1.77 1.82 -3.51
C TYR A 116 -0.26 1.53 -3.63
N GLY A 117 0.52 2.44 -4.21
CA GLY A 117 1.98 2.41 -4.25
C GLY A 117 2.58 2.66 -2.87
N ALA A 118 2.09 3.67 -2.16
CA ALA A 118 2.49 3.95 -0.78
C ALA A 118 2.17 2.80 0.19
N ALA A 119 0.97 2.22 0.09
CA ALA A 119 0.53 1.12 0.95
C ALA A 119 1.21 -0.24 0.68
N ASN A 120 1.98 -0.37 -0.41
CA ASN A 120 2.68 -1.61 -0.78
C ASN A 120 4.20 -1.52 -0.74
N ARG A 121 4.78 -0.41 -0.26
CA ARG A 121 6.24 -0.28 -0.11
C ARG A 121 6.78 -1.40 0.79
N GLN A 122 7.64 -2.24 0.22
CA GLN A 122 8.30 -3.33 0.95
C GLN A 122 9.76 -2.94 1.18
N HIS A 123 10.22 -3.08 2.42
CA HIS A 123 11.62 -2.87 2.79
C HIS A 123 12.27 -4.21 3.12
N TYR A 124 13.51 -4.40 2.68
CA TYR A 124 14.32 -5.55 3.01
C TYR A 124 15.56 -5.11 3.77
N CYS A 125 15.94 -5.87 4.80
CA CYS A 125 17.18 -5.67 5.53
C CYS A 125 18.14 -6.81 5.19
N GLU A 126 19.23 -6.51 4.49
CA GLU A 126 20.24 -7.51 4.09
C GLU A 126 20.96 -8.11 5.30
N LEU A 127 21.23 -7.31 6.34
CA LEU A 127 21.92 -7.76 7.56
C LEU A 127 21.10 -8.75 8.39
N CYS A 128 19.78 -8.56 8.42
CA CYS A 128 18.88 -9.37 9.24
C CYS A 128 18.09 -10.39 8.43
N GLY A 129 18.12 -10.31 7.09
CA GLY A 129 17.35 -11.15 6.20
C GLY A 129 15.84 -11.00 6.32
N ILE A 130 15.33 -9.93 6.95
CA ILE A 130 13.90 -9.73 7.20
C ILE A 130 13.28 -8.74 6.22
N MET A 131 11.97 -8.90 6.01
CA MET A 131 11.16 -8.03 5.16
C MET A 131 10.05 -7.36 5.96
N VAL A 132 9.85 -6.06 5.73
CA VAL A 132 8.88 -5.23 6.44
C VAL A 132 7.99 -4.50 5.43
N GLN A 133 6.71 -4.34 5.76
CA GLN A 133 5.67 -3.83 4.84
C GLN A 133 5.30 -2.35 5.06
N SER A 134 6.05 -1.62 5.90
CA SER A 134 5.85 -0.19 6.11
C SER A 134 7.15 0.53 6.48
N ASP A 135 7.24 1.79 6.06
CA ASP A 135 8.36 2.68 6.37
C ASP A 135 8.59 2.79 7.90
N ALA A 136 7.51 3.03 8.66
CA ALA A 136 7.59 3.19 10.11
C ALA A 136 8.09 1.93 10.84
N SER A 137 7.65 0.74 10.41
CA SER A 137 8.11 -0.52 11.01
C SER A 137 9.56 -0.84 10.60
N TYR A 138 9.96 -0.46 9.38
CA TYR A 138 11.34 -0.64 8.93
C TYR A 138 12.30 0.27 9.70
N GLN A 139 11.91 1.53 9.94
CA GLN A 139 12.70 2.46 10.74
C GLN A 139 12.89 1.95 12.18
N LYS A 140 11.81 1.49 12.82
CA LYS A 140 11.89 0.85 14.15
C LYS A 140 12.80 -0.38 14.16
N HIS A 141 12.81 -1.15 13.06
CA HIS A 141 13.73 -2.26 12.91
C HIS A 141 15.20 -1.80 12.90
N LEU A 142 15.55 -0.79 12.09
CA LEU A 142 16.91 -0.24 11.99
C LEU A 142 17.41 0.31 13.34
N GLU A 143 16.51 0.92 14.12
CA GLU A 143 16.81 1.48 15.43
C GLU A 143 16.89 0.41 16.54
N GLY A 144 16.42 -0.81 16.26
CA GLY A 144 16.33 -1.92 17.19
C GLY A 144 17.68 -2.45 17.68
N LYS A 145 17.73 -2.87 18.95
CA LYS A 145 18.94 -3.40 19.61
C LYS A 145 19.58 -4.56 18.82
N LYS A 146 18.75 -5.47 18.28
CA LYS A 146 19.22 -6.62 17.48
C LYS A 146 19.93 -6.20 16.20
N HIS A 147 19.32 -5.26 15.45
CA HIS A 147 19.90 -4.76 14.21
C HIS A 147 21.22 -4.03 14.48
N LYS A 148 21.26 -3.14 15.47
CA LYS A 148 22.48 -2.42 15.88
C LYS A 148 23.60 -3.36 16.33
N ALA A 149 23.28 -4.41 17.08
CA ALA A 149 24.27 -5.41 17.50
C ALA A 149 24.83 -6.21 16.32
N MET A 150 23.98 -6.61 15.37
CA MET A 150 24.41 -7.25 14.11
C MET A 150 25.28 -6.32 13.26
N LYS A 151 24.89 -5.05 13.11
CA LYS A 151 25.66 -4.04 12.37
C LYS A 151 27.06 -3.81 12.97
N LYS A 152 27.18 -3.81 14.30
CA LYS A 152 28.48 -3.73 14.97
C LYS A 152 29.35 -4.97 14.76
N ARG A 153 28.74 -6.16 14.65
CA ARG A 153 29.45 -7.42 14.36
C ARG A 153 29.88 -7.56 12.90
N SER A 154 29.17 -6.93 11.96
CA SER A 154 29.50 -6.98 10.51
C SER A 154 30.63 -6.04 10.11
N VAL A 155 30.92 -5.00 10.92
CA VAL A 155 32.09 -4.13 10.70
C VAL A 155 33.28 -4.76 11.41
N LYS A 156 34.13 -5.47 10.65
CA LYS A 156 35.48 -5.85 11.10
C LYS A 156 36.34 -4.56 11.13
N PRO A 157 37.18 -4.29 12.15
CA PRO A 157 38.13 -3.19 12.07
C PRO A 157 39.12 -3.48 10.93
N GLU A 158 39.24 -2.56 9.99
CA GLU A 158 40.31 -2.55 8.98
C GLU A 158 41.63 -2.34 9.72
N ALA A 159 42.55 -3.29 9.60
CA ALA A 159 43.91 -3.13 10.12
C ALA A 159 44.63 -2.04 9.29
N PRO A 160 45.42 -1.16 9.91
CA PRO A 160 46.19 -0.17 9.16
C PRO A 160 47.15 -0.89 8.22
N SER A 161 47.18 -0.45 6.96
CA SER A 161 48.19 -0.85 5.98
C SER A 161 49.54 -0.28 6.41
N ASP A 162 50.58 -1.12 6.30
CA ASP A 162 51.98 -0.85 6.65
C ASP A 162 52.56 0.43 6.01
#